data_AF-A0A2I1HMB6-F1
#
_entry.id   AF-A0A2I1HMB6-F1
#
_cell.length_a   1.000
_cell.length_b   1.000
_cell.length_c   1.000
_cell.angle_alpha   90.00
_cell.angle_beta   90.00
_cell.angle_gamma   90.00
#
_symmetry.space_group_name_H-M   'P 1'
#
loop_
_entity.id
_entity.type
_entity.pdbx_description
1 polymer ?
#
loop_
_entity_poly.entity_id
_entity_poly.type
_entity_poly.pdbx_seq_one_letter_code
_entity_poly.pdbx_strand_id
1 'polypeptide(L)'
;RIFFSIDKHEMEVIEVEGSYTKRNKIHRLPINVAQRYSVIVTANQPVDNYIMRSEFQKKCMPDDAKKLSIVKAIVHYDGAPEDSAPKDVPWKDFLEECIDLKHETLQPLCEENLPKATKEMELTIAFHNDSSGVHGHQFWVLGFGNGTHVDKKSLNTVNPIKRDTSTIPANGWTVFRFVPDNPGVFGIHCHMLLHLQSGLLMQLIEFPEKIKMMDPLQEWVDLCKLNTKY
;
A
#
# COMPACT_ATOMS: atom_id res chain seq x y z
N ARG A 1 -3.04 4.65 -8.54
CA ARG A 1 -3.76 5.01 -7.31
C ARG A 1 -5.23 5.12 -7.63
N ILE A 2 -6.07 4.34 -6.96
CA ILE A 2 -7.50 4.28 -7.26
C ILE A 2 -8.32 4.23 -5.97
N PHE A 3 -9.60 4.57 -6.08
CA PHE A 3 -10.63 4.10 -5.17
C PHE A 3 -11.30 2.89 -5.81
N PHE A 4 -11.24 1.75 -5.13
CA PHE A 4 -11.99 0.56 -5.50
C PHE A 4 -13.31 0.51 -4.74
N SER A 5 -14.41 0.15 -5.40
CA SER A 5 -15.71 -0.06 -4.74
C SER A 5 -16.63 -0.94 -5.57
N ILE A 6 -17.69 -1.44 -4.92
CA ILE A 6 -18.79 -2.16 -5.58
C ILE A 6 -20.09 -1.48 -5.14
N ASP A 7 -20.92 -1.09 -6.10
CA ASP A 7 -22.18 -0.40 -5.83
C ASP A 7 -23.08 -1.22 -4.89
N LYS A 8 -23.62 -0.56 -3.87
CA LYS A 8 -24.48 -1.13 -2.81
C LYS A 8 -23.85 -2.22 -1.92
N HIS A 9 -22.59 -2.59 -2.15
CA HIS A 9 -21.91 -3.60 -1.34
C HIS A 9 -20.90 -2.95 -0.40
N GLU A 10 -20.99 -3.29 0.88
CA GLU A 10 -19.91 -3.04 1.81
C GLU A 10 -18.80 -4.08 1.59
N MET A 11 -17.56 -3.67 1.84
CA MET A 11 -16.39 -4.53 1.83
C MET A 11 -15.83 -4.61 3.25
N GLU A 12 -15.57 -5.82 3.75
CA GLU A 12 -14.89 -6.05 5.02
C GLU A 12 -13.40 -6.29 4.75
N VAL A 13 -12.53 -5.34 5.12
CA VAL A 13 -11.08 -5.52 5.06
C VAL A 13 -10.65 -6.53 6.12
N ILE A 14 -9.92 -7.57 5.70
CA ILE A 14 -9.45 -8.65 6.56
C ILE A 14 -7.93 -8.82 6.56
N GLU A 15 -7.23 -8.24 5.60
CA GLU A 15 -5.78 -8.31 5.49
C GLU A 15 -5.23 -7.13 4.68
N VAL A 16 -4.03 -6.69 5.05
CA VAL A 16 -3.25 -5.63 4.41
C VAL A 16 -1.81 -6.11 4.24
N GLU A 17 -1.34 -6.22 3.00
CA GLU A 17 0.05 -6.55 2.63
C GLU A 17 0.66 -7.75 3.40
N GLY A 18 -0.12 -8.81 3.55
CA GLY A 18 0.22 -10.06 4.25
C GLY A 18 -0.17 -10.08 5.73
N SER A 19 -0.66 -8.98 6.30
CA SER A 19 -1.02 -8.88 7.73
C SER A 19 -2.53 -8.92 7.94
N TYR A 20 -3.01 -9.92 8.68
CA TYR A 20 -4.43 -10.01 9.03
C TYR A 20 -4.87 -8.87 9.95
N THR A 21 -6.05 -8.32 9.66
CA THR A 21 -6.65 -7.23 10.44
C THR A 21 -7.93 -7.70 11.14
N LYS A 22 -8.29 -7.01 12.21
CA LYS A 22 -9.69 -7.02 12.67
C LYS A 22 -10.57 -6.51 11.53
N ARG A 23 -11.76 -7.08 11.41
CA ARG A 23 -12.66 -6.75 10.30
C ARG A 23 -13.08 -5.29 10.37
N ASN A 24 -12.87 -4.57 9.28
CA ASN A 24 -13.28 -3.18 9.14
C ASN A 24 -14.15 -3.03 7.89
N LYS A 25 -15.37 -2.51 8.05
CA LYS A 25 -16.31 -2.30 6.95
C LYS A 25 -16.06 -0.96 6.30
N ILE A 26 -15.94 -0.97 4.97
CA ILE A 26 -15.75 0.20 4.14
C ILE A 26 -16.61 0.12 2.87
N HIS A 27 -16.98 1.26 2.33
CA HIS A 27 -17.67 1.33 1.03
C HIS A 27 -16.70 1.50 -0.15
N ARG A 28 -15.59 2.22 0.09
CA ARG A 28 -14.60 2.59 -0.92
C ARG A 28 -13.21 2.37 -0.32
N LEU A 29 -12.35 1.66 -1.06
CA LEU A 29 -10.99 1.31 -0.66
C LEU A 29 -9.98 2.17 -1.44
N PRO A 30 -9.28 3.11 -0.80
CA PRO A 30 -8.10 3.72 -1.41
C PRO A 30 -6.98 2.67 -1.49
N ILE A 31 -6.49 2.42 -2.70
CA ILE A 31 -5.37 1.50 -2.94
C ILE A 31 -4.32 2.15 -3.85
N ASN A 32 -3.09 2.20 -3.35
CA ASN A 32 -1.94 2.78 -4.03
C ASN A 32 -1.10 1.71 -4.73
N VAL A 33 -0.16 2.15 -5.58
CA VAL A 33 0.68 1.23 -6.36
C VAL A 33 1.45 0.32 -5.42
N ALA A 34 1.42 -0.99 -5.71
CA ALA A 34 2.00 -2.09 -4.95
C ALA A 34 1.38 -2.43 -3.59
N GLN A 35 0.31 -1.74 -3.20
CA GLN A 35 -0.46 -2.16 -2.03
C GLN A 35 -1.37 -3.32 -2.38
N ARG A 36 -1.63 -4.18 -1.39
CA ARG A 36 -2.58 -5.30 -1.49
C ARG A 36 -3.48 -5.31 -0.27
N TYR A 37 -4.75 -5.61 -0.51
CA TYR A 37 -5.77 -5.77 0.53
C TYR A 37 -6.60 -7.00 0.17
N SER A 38 -6.94 -7.81 1.17
CA SER A 38 -8.01 -8.80 1.04
C SER A 38 -9.28 -8.24 1.66
N VAL A 39 -10.38 -8.36 0.91
CA VAL A 39 -11.71 -7.95 1.36
C VAL A 39 -12.70 -9.11 1.24
N ILE A 40 -13.63 -9.19 2.19
CA ILE A 40 -14.81 -10.04 2.08
C ILE A 40 -15.96 -9.17 1.56
N VAL A 41 -16.62 -9.64 0.52
CA VAL A 41 -17.84 -9.05 -0.02
C VAL A 41 -18.96 -10.07 0.16
N THR A 42 -20.01 -9.68 0.87
CA THR A 42 -21.18 -10.55 1.06
C THR A 42 -22.20 -10.27 -0.04
N ALA A 43 -22.61 -11.30 -0.78
CA ALA A 43 -23.63 -11.18 -1.82
C ALA A 43 -25.06 -11.11 -1.22
N ASN A 44 -25.35 -10.01 -0.53
CA ASN A 44 -26.59 -9.81 0.23
C ASN A 44 -27.56 -8.80 -0.41
N GLN A 45 -27.29 -8.37 -1.64
CA GLN A 45 -28.17 -7.47 -2.37
C GLN A 45 -29.23 -8.25 -3.17
N PRO A 46 -30.33 -7.61 -3.61
CA PRO A 46 -31.27 -8.26 -4.52
C PRO A 46 -30.59 -8.81 -5.77
N VAL A 47 -31.11 -9.89 -6.36
CA VAL A 47 -30.59 -10.48 -7.60
C VAL A 47 -30.67 -9.44 -8.72
N ASP A 48 -29.52 -8.90 -9.10
CA ASP A 48 -29.35 -7.87 -10.13
C ASP A 48 -27.86 -7.78 -10.54
N ASN A 49 -27.56 -6.95 -11.53
CA ASN A 49 -26.20 -6.58 -11.90
C ASN A 49 -25.75 -5.33 -11.11
N TYR A 50 -24.51 -5.32 -10.66
CA TYR A 50 -23.91 -4.21 -9.90
C TYR A 50 -22.62 -3.72 -10.55
N ILE A 51 -22.33 -2.41 -10.46
CA ILE A 51 -21.07 -1.86 -10.98
C ILE A 51 -19.96 -2.03 -9.94
N MET A 52 -18.88 -2.68 -10.35
CA MET A 52 -17.58 -2.63 -9.69
C MET A 52 -16.77 -1.49 -10.31
N ARG A 53 -16.14 -0.67 -9.49
CA ARG A 53 -15.48 0.57 -9.91
C ARG A 53 -14.01 0.58 -9.52
N SER A 54 -13.21 1.10 -10.43
CA SER A 54 -11.85 1.56 -10.20
C SER A 54 -11.77 3.01 -10.65
N GLU A 55 -11.88 3.92 -9.69
CA GLU A 55 -11.87 5.37 -9.91
C GLU A 55 -10.48 5.93 -9.62
N PHE A 56 -9.91 6.68 -10.56
CA PHE A 56 -8.61 7.31 -10.35
C PHE A 56 -8.69 8.44 -9.32
N GLN A 57 -7.72 8.47 -8.41
CA GLN A 57 -7.52 9.59 -7.48
C GLN A 57 -6.87 10.76 -8.24
N LYS A 58 -7.70 11.62 -8.83
CA LYS A 58 -7.29 12.70 -9.75
C LYS A 58 -6.36 13.73 -9.13
N LYS A 59 -6.42 13.96 -7.81
CA LYS A 59 -5.60 14.96 -7.12
C LYS A 59 -4.12 14.57 -7.00
N CYS A 60 -3.80 13.28 -6.98
CA CYS A 60 -2.41 12.78 -6.97
C CYS A 60 -1.89 12.33 -8.32
N MET A 61 -2.62 12.58 -9.40
CA MET A 61 -2.16 12.21 -10.73
C MET A 61 -1.78 13.43 -11.57
N PRO A 62 -0.90 13.27 -12.58
CA PRO A 62 -0.63 14.32 -13.56
C PRO A 62 -1.92 14.85 -14.20
N ASP A 63 -1.91 16.09 -14.66
CA ASP A 63 -3.12 16.76 -15.20
C ASP A 63 -3.81 15.97 -16.32
N ASP A 64 -3.04 15.27 -17.16
CA ASP A 64 -3.61 14.42 -18.21
C ASP A 64 -4.44 13.25 -17.68
N ALA A 65 -4.12 12.75 -16.50
CA ALA A 65 -4.89 11.70 -15.84
C ALA A 65 -6.27 12.17 -15.37
N LYS A 66 -6.51 13.49 -15.24
CA LYS A 66 -7.83 14.03 -14.89
C LYS A 66 -8.90 13.70 -15.95
N LYS A 67 -8.46 13.47 -17.19
CA LYS A 67 -9.30 13.08 -18.34
C LYS A 67 -9.67 11.60 -18.35
N LEU A 68 -9.03 10.78 -17.51
CA LEU A 68 -9.32 9.35 -17.45
C LEU A 68 -10.75 9.12 -16.94
N SER A 69 -11.45 8.23 -17.63
CA SER A 69 -12.76 7.74 -17.22
C SER A 69 -12.63 6.74 -16.07
N ILE A 70 -13.73 6.53 -15.35
CA ILE A 70 -13.82 5.49 -14.34
C ILE A 70 -13.81 4.14 -15.05
N VAL A 71 -12.90 3.25 -14.64
CA VAL A 71 -12.87 1.87 -15.12
C VAL A 71 -13.96 1.10 -14.37
N LYS A 72 -14.82 0.40 -15.11
CA LYS A 72 -15.99 -0.30 -14.58
C LYS A 72 -15.94 -1.78 -14.98
N ALA A 73 -16.42 -2.63 -14.09
CA ALA A 73 -16.73 -4.04 -14.33
C ALA A 73 -18.13 -4.35 -13.78
N ILE A 74 -18.68 -5.51 -14.13
CA ILE A 74 -20.02 -5.94 -13.70
C ILE A 74 -19.87 -7.08 -12.69
N VAL A 75 -20.52 -6.93 -11.53
CA VAL A 75 -20.79 -8.03 -10.60
C VAL A 75 -22.16 -8.58 -10.96
N HIS A 76 -22.19 -9.77 -11.53
CA HIS A 76 -23.40 -10.47 -11.93
C HIS A 76 -23.82 -11.46 -10.85
N TYR A 77 -25.06 -11.35 -10.38
CA TYR A 77 -25.66 -12.33 -9.48
C TYR A 77 -26.31 -13.45 -10.29
N ASP A 78 -26.24 -14.69 -9.81
CA ASP A 78 -26.97 -15.80 -10.41
C ASP A 78 -28.48 -15.49 -10.46
N GLY A 79 -29.07 -15.61 -11.65
CA GLY A 79 -30.46 -15.23 -11.93
C GLY A 79 -30.70 -13.76 -12.29
N ALA A 80 -29.67 -12.92 -12.35
CA ALA A 80 -29.80 -11.55 -12.84
C ALA A 80 -29.98 -11.52 -14.38
N PRO A 81 -30.57 -10.46 -14.96
CA PRO A 81 -30.74 -10.38 -16.41
C PRO A 81 -29.39 -10.28 -17.13
N GLU A 82 -29.14 -11.10 -18.14
CA GLU A 82 -27.86 -11.17 -18.88
C GLU A 82 -27.51 -9.85 -19.62
N ASP A 83 -28.49 -9.25 -20.30
CA ASP A 83 -28.27 -8.10 -21.19
C ASP A 83 -28.66 -6.75 -20.57
N SER A 84 -28.94 -6.69 -19.25
CA SER A 84 -29.30 -5.44 -18.60
C SER A 84 -28.07 -4.70 -18.09
N ALA A 85 -27.90 -3.45 -18.54
CA ALA A 85 -26.89 -2.57 -17.97
C ALA A 85 -27.22 -2.32 -16.48
N PRO A 86 -26.27 -2.55 -15.55
CA PRO A 86 -26.47 -2.27 -14.14
C PRO A 86 -26.75 -0.79 -13.89
N LYS A 87 -27.56 -0.49 -12.86
CA LYS A 87 -27.84 0.89 -12.45
C LYS A 87 -26.56 1.53 -11.89
N ASP A 88 -26.23 2.72 -12.38
CA ASP A 88 -25.07 3.49 -11.93
C ASP A 88 -25.37 4.20 -10.60
N VAL A 89 -25.01 3.58 -9.47
CA VAL A 89 -25.30 4.10 -8.12
C VAL A 89 -24.03 4.07 -7.25
N PRO A 90 -23.08 4.99 -7.49
CA PRO A 90 -21.83 5.02 -6.74
C PRO A 90 -22.07 5.42 -5.27
N TRP A 91 -21.23 4.88 -4.40
CA TRP A 91 -21.05 5.41 -3.05
C TRP A 91 -20.60 6.87 -3.07
N LYS A 92 -21.13 7.68 -2.15
CA LYS A 92 -20.89 9.14 -2.10
C LYS A 92 -20.01 9.57 -0.92
N ASP A 93 -19.37 8.62 -0.24
CA ASP A 93 -18.55 8.91 0.93
C ASP A 93 -17.36 9.78 0.53
N PHE A 94 -17.11 10.81 1.35
CA PHE A 94 -15.92 11.63 1.20
C PHE A 94 -14.70 10.82 1.64
N LEU A 95 -13.77 10.61 0.70
CA LEU A 95 -12.46 10.08 0.98
C LEU A 95 -11.42 11.13 0.61
N GLU A 96 -10.49 11.36 1.53
CA GLU A 96 -9.31 12.15 1.24
C GLU A 96 -8.46 11.41 0.19
N GLU A 97 -8.11 12.13 -0.87
CA GLU A 97 -7.26 11.59 -1.93
C GLU A 97 -5.79 11.64 -1.53
N CYS A 98 -4.99 10.81 -2.20
CA CYS A 98 -3.53 10.77 -2.11
C CYS A 98 -2.96 10.18 -0.81
N ILE A 99 -3.82 9.64 0.06
CA ILE A 99 -3.43 8.99 1.31
C ILE A 99 -3.83 7.51 1.31
N ASP A 100 -3.25 6.74 2.23
CA ASP A 100 -3.65 5.36 2.47
C ASP A 100 -4.97 5.30 3.27
N LEU A 101 -5.55 4.09 3.33
CA LEU A 101 -6.63 3.83 4.28
C LEU A 101 -6.13 4.14 5.70
N LYS A 102 -6.94 4.91 6.44
CA LYS A 102 -6.61 5.44 7.77
C LYS A 102 -6.14 4.32 8.71
N HIS A 103 -4.95 4.48 9.29
CA HIS A 103 -4.32 3.47 10.15
C HIS A 103 -5.17 3.14 11.38
N GLU A 104 -5.96 4.10 11.89
CA GLU A 104 -6.86 3.89 13.02
C GLU A 104 -7.97 2.87 12.70
N THR A 105 -8.30 2.72 11.42
CA THR A 105 -9.28 1.76 10.93
C THR A 105 -8.68 0.38 10.64
N LEU A 106 -7.35 0.25 10.71
CA LEU A 106 -6.59 -0.95 10.42
C LEU A 106 -5.91 -1.45 11.69
N GLN A 107 -6.63 -2.24 12.48
CA GLN A 107 -6.08 -2.88 13.67
C GLN A 107 -5.60 -4.29 13.34
N PRO A 108 -4.38 -4.70 13.75
CA PRO A 108 -3.93 -6.08 13.65
C PRO A 108 -4.91 -7.06 14.30
N LEU A 109 -5.13 -8.21 13.67
CA LEU A 109 -5.94 -9.29 14.25
C LEU A 109 -5.28 -9.86 15.51
N CYS A 110 -3.97 -10.10 15.43
CA CYS A 110 -3.15 -10.53 16.55
C CYS A 110 -2.34 -9.32 17.05
N GLU A 111 -2.43 -9.05 18.36
CA GLU A 111 -1.72 -7.93 18.95
C GLU A 111 -0.23 -8.24 19.07
N GLU A 112 0.61 -7.29 18.68
CA GLU A 112 2.06 -7.41 18.80
C GLU A 112 2.62 -6.20 19.54
N ASN A 113 3.47 -6.47 20.53
CA ASN A 113 4.16 -5.41 21.26
C ASN A 113 5.30 -4.87 20.42
N LEU A 114 5.29 -3.56 20.18
CA LEU A 114 6.37 -2.91 19.45
C LEU A 114 7.67 -2.98 20.28
N PRO A 115 8.75 -3.56 19.74
CA PRO A 115 10.03 -3.55 20.44
C PRO A 115 10.52 -2.11 20.59
N LYS A 116 11.30 -1.87 21.65
CA LYS A 116 11.93 -0.56 21.88
C LYS A 116 12.89 -0.26 20.74
N ALA A 117 12.77 0.94 20.17
CA ALA A 117 13.69 1.39 19.14
C ALA A 117 15.11 1.45 19.73
N THR A 118 16.04 0.73 19.12
CA THR A 118 17.47 0.78 19.49
C THR A 118 18.20 1.86 18.69
N LYS A 119 17.71 2.16 17.49
CA LYS A 119 18.19 3.24 16.61
C LYS A 119 17.00 3.91 15.96
N GLU A 120 17.06 5.23 15.87
CA GLU A 120 16.14 6.03 15.05
C GLU A 120 16.92 6.54 13.85
N MET A 121 16.35 6.40 12.65
CA MET A 121 16.86 6.98 11.42
C MET A 121 15.82 7.95 10.92
N GLU A 122 16.19 9.21 10.76
CA GLU A 122 15.34 10.21 10.12
C GLU A 122 15.71 10.26 8.64
N LEU A 123 14.80 9.77 7.81
CA LEU A 123 14.93 9.86 6.37
C LEU A 123 14.01 10.99 5.88
N THR A 124 14.58 12.16 5.64
CA THR A 124 13.84 13.25 5.00
C THR A 124 13.74 12.95 3.51
N ILE A 125 12.58 12.51 3.06
CA ILE A 125 12.28 12.38 1.63
C ILE A 125 11.22 13.42 1.27
N ALA A 126 11.55 14.34 0.37
CA ALA A 126 10.62 15.35 -0.13
C ALA A 126 10.07 14.90 -1.49
N PHE A 127 8.76 14.78 -1.62
CA PHE A 127 8.10 14.31 -2.84
C PHE A 127 6.93 15.21 -3.30
N HIS A 128 6.49 14.97 -4.54
CA HIS A 128 5.06 14.98 -4.91
C HIS A 128 4.41 13.63 -4.51
N ASN A 129 3.10 13.60 -4.23
CA ASN A 129 2.40 12.45 -3.61
C ASN A 129 2.76 11.06 -4.19
N ASP A 130 3.54 10.23 -3.47
CA ASP A 130 4.08 8.95 -3.96
C ASP A 130 3.98 7.79 -2.94
N SER A 131 3.96 6.53 -3.42
CA SER A 131 4.02 5.34 -2.54
C SER A 131 5.44 4.77 -2.49
N SER A 132 5.87 4.37 -1.30
CA SER A 132 7.20 3.78 -1.05
C SER A 132 7.07 2.42 -0.39
N GLY A 133 7.93 1.48 -0.79
CA GLY A 133 7.99 0.14 -0.23
C GLY A 133 9.38 -0.20 0.29
N VAL A 134 9.43 -1.13 1.24
CA VAL A 134 10.66 -1.70 1.81
C VAL A 134 10.72 -3.18 1.46
N HIS A 135 11.81 -3.60 0.83
CA HIS A 135 12.01 -5.00 0.46
C HIS A 135 12.40 -5.84 1.67
N GLY A 136 11.99 -7.11 1.65
CA GLY A 136 12.42 -8.14 2.62
C GLY A 136 11.91 -7.97 4.05
N HIS A 137 11.09 -6.95 4.32
CA HIS A 137 10.54 -6.66 5.64
C HIS A 137 9.09 -6.19 5.54
N GLN A 138 8.28 -6.56 6.54
CA GLN A 138 7.11 -5.77 6.90
C GLN A 138 7.52 -4.78 8.01
N PHE A 139 6.99 -3.57 7.94
CA PHE A 139 7.22 -2.49 8.87
C PHE A 139 5.90 -1.99 9.48
N TRP A 140 5.96 -1.54 10.73
CA TRP A 140 4.87 -0.83 11.37
C TRP A 140 4.85 0.61 10.88
N VAL A 141 3.73 1.07 10.33
CA VAL A 141 3.55 2.50 10.05
C VAL A 141 3.03 3.18 11.31
N LEU A 142 3.83 4.08 11.87
CA LEU A 142 3.49 4.78 13.12
C LEU A 142 2.64 6.03 12.85
N GLY A 143 2.76 6.62 11.66
CA GLY A 143 1.97 7.77 11.25
C GLY A 143 2.51 8.45 10.00
N PHE A 144 1.70 9.35 9.45
CA PHE A 144 2.07 10.23 8.36
C PHE A 144 1.46 11.62 8.59
N GLY A 145 2.02 12.64 7.94
CA GLY A 145 1.52 14.00 8.09
C GLY A 145 2.06 14.94 7.01
N ASN A 146 1.54 16.16 7.02
CA ASN A 146 1.98 17.24 6.12
C ASN A 146 3.04 18.11 6.79
N GLY A 147 3.84 18.80 5.98
CA GLY A 147 4.92 19.65 6.42
C GLY A 147 6.20 18.85 6.71
N THR A 148 7.19 19.53 7.29
CA THR A 148 8.52 18.98 7.57
C THR A 148 8.70 18.54 9.01
N HIS A 149 7.72 18.76 9.88
CA HIS A 149 7.82 18.48 11.31
C HIS A 149 6.95 17.29 11.72
N VAL A 150 7.57 16.31 12.37
CA VAL A 150 6.91 15.15 12.95
C VAL A 150 6.55 15.43 14.40
N ASP A 151 5.26 15.49 14.74
CA ASP A 151 4.84 15.44 16.14
C ASP A 151 4.93 14.00 16.65
N LYS A 152 6.03 13.68 17.35
CA LYS A 152 6.25 12.35 17.92
C LYS A 152 5.13 11.87 18.86
N LYS A 153 4.35 12.78 19.47
CA LYS A 153 3.24 12.40 20.38
C LYS A 153 2.01 11.92 19.63
N SER A 154 1.85 12.33 18.37
CA SER A 154 0.75 11.92 17.49
C SER A 154 0.93 10.52 16.89
N LEU A 155 2.14 9.93 17.00
CA LEU A 155 2.45 8.65 16.40
C LEU A 155 1.76 7.50 17.15
N ASN A 156 1.12 6.61 16.40
CA ASN A 156 0.57 5.39 16.95
C ASN A 156 1.70 4.40 17.26
N THR A 157 1.96 4.21 18.55
CA THR A 157 2.94 3.23 19.05
C THR A 157 2.29 2.01 19.70
N VAL A 158 0.95 1.96 19.73
CA VAL A 158 0.17 0.91 20.37
C VAL A 158 -0.49 0.06 19.29
N ASN A 159 0.11 -1.10 19.01
CA ASN A 159 -0.38 -2.07 18.02
C ASN A 159 -0.73 -1.49 16.62
N PRO A 160 0.13 -0.66 15.99
CA PRO A 160 -0.03 -0.29 14.58
C PRO A 160 0.01 -1.51 13.64
N ILE A 161 -0.58 -1.37 12.45
CA ILE A 161 -0.54 -2.40 11.42
C ILE A 161 0.86 -2.54 10.80
N LYS A 162 1.29 -3.79 10.58
CA LYS A 162 2.47 -4.15 9.80
C LYS A 162 2.11 -4.24 8.32
N ARG A 163 2.96 -3.66 7.47
CA ARG A 163 2.75 -3.65 6.02
C ARG A 163 4.10 -3.46 5.30
N ASP A 164 4.17 -3.56 3.98
CA ASP A 164 5.43 -3.43 3.22
C ASP A 164 5.49 -2.22 2.30
N THR A 165 4.36 -1.51 2.12
CA THR A 165 4.23 -0.36 1.23
C THR A 165 3.32 0.71 1.86
N SER A 166 3.87 1.90 2.12
CA SER A 166 3.09 3.04 2.62
C SER A 166 3.21 4.23 1.69
N THR A 167 2.14 5.01 1.61
CA THR A 167 2.13 6.30 0.91
C THR A 167 2.80 7.36 1.75
N ILE A 168 3.65 8.16 1.10
CA ILE A 168 4.24 9.37 1.67
C ILE A 168 3.52 10.58 1.08
N PRO A 169 2.84 11.39 1.91
CA PRO A 169 2.17 12.61 1.44
C PRO A 169 3.16 13.61 0.81
N ALA A 170 2.69 14.36 -0.20
CA ALA A 170 3.46 15.44 -0.83
C ALA A 170 3.83 16.50 0.19
N ASN A 171 5.09 16.92 0.18
CA ASN A 171 5.63 17.86 1.18
C ASN A 171 5.31 17.43 2.63
N GLY A 172 5.23 16.13 2.87
CA GLY A 172 4.89 15.52 4.14
C GLY A 172 5.96 14.55 4.61
N TRP A 173 5.56 13.69 5.53
CA TRP A 173 6.42 12.69 6.14
C TRP A 173 5.65 11.41 6.41
N THR A 174 6.38 10.30 6.55
CA THR A 174 5.87 9.02 7.04
C THR A 174 6.90 8.42 7.96
N VAL A 175 6.46 7.98 9.13
CA VAL A 175 7.31 7.30 10.11
C VAL A 175 6.95 5.83 10.12
N PHE A 176 7.92 4.99 9.83
CA PHE A 176 7.79 3.55 9.97
C PHE A 176 8.89 2.98 10.88
N ARG A 177 8.61 1.82 11.46
CA ARG A 177 9.52 1.03 12.27
C ARG A 177 9.62 -0.36 11.67
N PHE A 178 10.81 -0.94 11.67
CA PHE A 178 11.02 -2.35 11.35
C PHE A 178 12.07 -2.92 12.30
N VAL A 179 12.12 -4.25 12.40
CA VAL A 179 13.18 -4.95 13.10
C VAL A 179 14.15 -5.48 12.04
N PRO A 180 15.44 -5.13 12.12
CA PRO A 180 16.45 -5.79 11.29
C PRO A 180 16.71 -7.19 11.85
N ASP A 181 16.03 -8.20 11.29
CA ASP A 181 16.20 -9.62 11.61
C ASP A 181 16.58 -10.50 10.42
N ASN A 182 16.82 -9.91 9.24
CA ASN A 182 17.07 -10.59 7.98
C ASN A 182 18.38 -10.11 7.33
N PRO A 183 19.48 -10.87 7.40
CA PRO A 183 20.75 -10.47 6.76
C PRO A 183 20.60 -10.32 5.23
N GLY A 184 20.92 -9.14 4.69
CA GLY A 184 20.77 -8.88 3.26
C GLY A 184 20.89 -7.41 2.84
N VAL A 185 20.69 -7.15 1.55
CA VAL A 185 20.65 -5.80 0.97
C VAL A 185 19.24 -5.52 0.47
N PHE A 186 18.52 -4.61 1.12
CA PHE A 186 17.10 -4.38 0.88
C PHE A 186 16.86 -2.99 0.32
N GLY A 187 16.16 -2.92 -0.81
CA GLY A 187 15.73 -1.66 -1.40
C GLY A 187 14.61 -1.00 -0.59
N ILE A 188 14.72 0.29 -0.35
CA ILE A 188 13.64 1.18 0.06
C ILE A 188 13.45 2.16 -1.09
N HIS A 189 12.31 2.08 -1.78
CA HIS A 189 12.13 2.84 -3.00
C HIS A 189 10.69 3.24 -3.26
N CYS A 190 10.51 4.22 -4.14
CA CYS A 190 9.18 4.55 -4.65
C CYS A 190 8.70 3.46 -5.61
N HIS A 191 7.46 3.01 -5.47
CA HIS A 191 6.90 1.97 -6.34
C HIS A 191 6.30 2.53 -7.65
N MET A 192 6.52 3.81 -7.93
CA MET A 192 6.31 4.39 -9.25
C MET A 192 7.56 4.14 -10.10
N LEU A 193 7.42 3.37 -11.17
CA LEU A 193 8.55 2.93 -12.00
C LEU A 193 9.43 4.11 -12.47
N LEU A 194 8.83 5.20 -12.92
CA LEU A 194 9.55 6.40 -13.36
C LEU A 194 10.38 7.02 -12.22
N HIS A 195 9.88 7.01 -10.99
CA HIS A 195 10.59 7.58 -9.86
C HIS A 195 11.72 6.67 -9.41
N LEU A 196 11.50 5.35 -9.38
CA LEU A 196 12.55 4.36 -9.17
C LEU A 196 13.66 4.50 -10.20
N GLN A 197 13.32 4.56 -11.49
CA GLN A 197 14.28 4.75 -12.58
C GLN A 197 15.02 6.09 -12.54
N SER A 198 14.39 7.12 -11.99
CA SER A 198 15.02 8.44 -11.78
C SER A 198 15.97 8.47 -10.57
N GLY A 199 16.15 7.33 -9.89
CA GLY A 199 17.10 7.19 -8.78
C GLY A 199 16.46 7.21 -7.39
N LEU A 200 15.14 7.10 -7.27
CA LEU A 200 14.45 7.11 -5.98
C LEU A 200 14.50 5.72 -5.33
N LEU A 201 15.72 5.32 -4.95
CA LEU A 201 16.07 4.07 -4.32
C LEU A 201 17.13 4.33 -3.26
N MET A 202 16.90 3.81 -2.07
CA MET A 202 17.90 3.64 -1.03
C MET A 202 18.11 2.14 -0.80
N GLN A 203 19.31 1.72 -0.43
CA GLN A 203 19.59 0.34 -0.05
C GLN A 203 19.99 0.29 1.42
N LEU A 204 19.30 -0.55 2.18
CA LEU A 204 19.65 -0.88 3.55
C LEU A 204 20.48 -2.16 3.55
N ILE A 205 21.71 -2.07 4.06
CA ILE A 205 22.60 -3.23 4.22
C ILE A 205 22.49 -3.71 5.67
N GLU A 206 21.93 -4.89 5.86
CA GLU A 206 21.66 -5.47 7.16
C GLU A 206 22.60 -6.62 7.49
N PHE A 207 23.25 -6.55 8.66
CA PHE A 207 24.25 -7.54 9.10
C PHE A 207 25.32 -7.84 8.04
N PRO A 208 26.13 -6.86 7.59
CA PRO A 208 27.11 -7.03 6.52
C PRO A 208 28.12 -8.15 6.79
N GLU A 209 28.50 -8.37 8.05
CA GLU A 209 29.40 -9.47 8.41
C GLU A 209 28.75 -10.85 8.21
N LYS A 210 27.43 -11.00 8.44
CA LYS A 210 26.72 -12.23 8.11
C LYS A 210 26.58 -12.41 6.61
N ILE A 211 26.31 -11.34 5.86
CA ILE A 211 26.21 -11.39 4.39
C ILE A 211 27.51 -11.94 3.77
N LYS A 212 28.67 -11.49 4.25
CA LYS A 212 29.98 -11.98 3.76
C LYS A 212 30.18 -13.48 3.97
N MET A 213 29.49 -14.09 4.94
CA MET A 213 29.56 -15.52 5.23
C MET A 213 28.50 -16.33 4.47
N MET A 214 27.58 -15.68 3.75
CA MET A 214 26.59 -16.36 2.93
C MET A 214 27.27 -16.92 1.67
N ASP A 215 26.97 -18.17 1.34
CA ASP A 215 27.43 -18.81 0.11
C ASP A 215 26.35 -18.65 -0.97
N PRO A 216 26.52 -17.76 -1.96
CA PRO A 216 25.53 -17.56 -3.00
C PRO A 216 25.48 -18.78 -3.93
N LEU A 217 24.29 -19.12 -4.41
CA LEU A 217 24.14 -20.17 -5.41
C LEU A 217 24.99 -19.86 -6.64
N GLN A 218 25.65 -20.90 -7.18
CA GLN A 218 26.54 -20.76 -8.33
C GLN A 218 25.84 -20.11 -9.54
N GLU A 219 24.54 -20.40 -9.73
CA GLU A 219 23.70 -19.79 -10.76
C GLU A 219 23.69 -18.25 -10.68
N TRP A 220 23.66 -17.67 -9.47
CA TRP A 220 23.68 -16.21 -9.29
C TRP A 220 25.04 -15.62 -9.66
N VAL A 221 26.12 -16.31 -9.31
CA VAL A 221 27.49 -15.91 -9.67
C VAL A 221 27.68 -15.96 -11.18
N ASP A 222 27.07 -16.93 -11.85
CA ASP A 222 27.16 -17.07 -13.30
C ASP A 222 26.38 -15.96 -14.02
N LEU A 223 25.28 -15.44 -13.45
CA LEU A 223 24.61 -14.24 -13.98
C LEU A 223 25.53 -13.02 -14.01
N CYS A 224 26.45 -12.86 -13.05
CA CYS A 224 27.42 -11.75 -13.07
C CYS A 224 28.45 -11.86 -14.20
N LYS A 225 28.68 -13.06 -14.74
CA LYS A 225 29.58 -13.32 -15.87
C LYS A 225 28.88 -13.15 -17.22
N LEU A 226 27.55 -13.09 -17.24
CA LEU A 226 26.81 -12.77 -18.45
C LEU A 226 27.16 -11.33 -18.85
N ASN A 227 28.00 -11.22 -19.87
CA ASN A 227 28.35 -9.95 -20.48
C ASN A 227 27.10 -9.39 -21.15
N THR A 228 26.39 -8.47 -20.49
CA THR A 228 25.26 -7.75 -21.08
C THR A 228 25.79 -6.75 -22.10
N LYS A 229 26.24 -7.25 -23.26
CA LYS A 229 26.34 -6.49 -24.50
C LYS A 229 24.93 -6.42 -25.11
N TYR A 230 24.13 -5.49 -24.62
CA TYR A 230 22.97 -4.96 -25.32
C TYR A 230 23.08 -3.45 -25.34
#